data_AF-A0A3B0ZF06-F1
#
_entry.id   AF-A0A3B0ZF06-F1
#
_cell.length_a   1.000
_cell.length_b   1.000
_cell.length_c   1.000
_cell.angle_alpha   90.00
_cell.angle_beta   90.00
_cell.angle_gamma   90.00
#
_symmetry.space_group_name_H-M   'P 1'
#
loop_
_entity.id
_entity.type
_entity.pdbx_description
1 polymer ?
#
loop_
_entity_poly.entity_id
_entity_poly.type
_entity_poly.pdbx_seq_one_letter_code
_entity_poly.pdbx_strand_id
1 'polypeptide(L)' 'MRKNILVVIVALLSVLYLLNPTAGVLELIPDNIPGIGNLDEATAVFLLISCFRYFGFDMANLFKNRKK' A
#
# COMPACT_ATOMS: atom_id res chain seq x y z
N MET A 1 -17.67 -11.66 -7.38
CA MET A 1 -18.16 -10.27 -7.38
C MET A 1 -17.94 -9.56 -6.04
N ARG A 2 -18.56 -10.00 -4.92
CA ARG A 2 -18.40 -9.33 -3.60
C ARG A 2 -16.95 -9.17 -3.13
N LYS A 3 -16.11 -10.20 -3.27
CA LYS A 3 -14.70 -10.15 -2.88
C LYS A 3 -13.90 -9.11 -3.64
N ASN A 4 -14.12 -8.97 -4.95
CA ASN A 4 -13.40 -8.02 -5.81
C ASN A 4 -13.67 -6.57 -5.38
N ILE A 5 -14.92 -6.25 -5.03
CA ILE A 5 -15.31 -4.92 -4.54
C ILE A 5 -14.55 -4.59 -3.25
N LEU A 6 -14.48 -5.52 -2.31
CA LEU A 6 -13.74 -5.33 -1.06
C LEU A 6 -12.24 -5.09 -1.33
N VAL A 7 -11.64 -5.84 -2.25
CA VAL A 7 -10.22 -5.66 -2.60
C VAL A 7 -9.97 -4.29 -3.23
N VAL A 8 -10.88 -3.80 -4.09
CA VAL A 8 -10.78 -2.45 -4.66
C VAL A 8 -10.90 -1.38 -3.58
N ILE A 9 -11.83 -1.53 -2.63
CA ILE A 9 -11.98 -0.59 -1.51
C ILE A 9 -10.70 -0.55 -0.67
N VAL A 10 -10.13 -1.70 -0.32
CA VAL A 10 -8.87 -1.78 0.44
C VAL A 10 -7.72 -1.11 -0.34
N ALA A 11 -7.64 -1.32 -1.65
CA ALA A 11 -6.62 -0.66 -2.48
C ALA A 11 -6.78 0.87 -2.47
N LEU A 12 -8.01 1.39 -2.61
CA LEU A 12 -8.30 2.82 -2.55
C LEU A 12 -7.95 3.43 -1.18
N LEU A 13 -8.30 2.74 -0.09
CA LEU A 13 -7.96 3.19 1.26
C LEU A 13 -6.44 3.20 1.48
N SER A 14 -5.74 2.19 0.98
CA SER A 14 -4.27 2.12 1.07
C SER A 14 -3.61 3.28 0.31
N VAL A 15 -4.11 3.62 -0.89
CA VAL A 15 -3.63 4.79 -1.65
C VAL A 15 -3.91 6.09 -0.91
N LEU A 16 -5.14 6.27 -0.40
CA LEU A 16 -5.53 7.46 0.34
C LEU A 16 -4.65 7.66 1.59
N TYR A 17 -4.32 6.57 2.29
CA TYR A 17 -3.42 6.59 3.45
C TYR A 17 -2.00 7.03 3.06
N LEU A 18 -1.44 6.43 2.00
CA LEU A 18 -0.09 6.74 1.51
C LEU A 18 0.05 8.16 0.95
N LEU A 19 -1.04 8.75 0.46
CA LEU A 19 -1.04 10.16 0.08
C LEU A 19 -0.90 11.10 1.28
N ASN A 20 -1.10 10.58 2.50
CA ASN A 20 -0.98 11.31 3.76
C ASN A 20 -1.61 12.72 3.71
N PRO A 21 -2.91 12.84 3.37
CA PRO A 21 -3.56 14.14 3.19
C PRO A 21 -3.62 14.96 4.50
N THR A 22 -3.47 14.29 5.64
CA THR A 22 -3.41 14.90 6.96
C THR A 22 -2.03 15.43 7.31
N ALA A 23 -1.01 15.18 6.48
CA ALA A 23 0.37 15.65 6.63
C ALA A 23 0.97 15.39 8.03
N GLY A 24 0.62 14.27 8.67
CA GLY A 24 1.06 13.95 10.03
C GLY A 24 0.43 14.79 11.15
N VAL A 25 -0.57 15.64 10.86
CA VAL A 25 -1.28 16.47 11.86
C VAL A 25 -2.26 15.64 12.70
N LEU A 26 -2.72 14.50 12.17
CA LEU A 26 -3.67 13.59 12.82
C LEU A 26 -3.07 12.18 12.90
N GLU A 27 -1.98 12.02 13.64
CA GLU A 27 -1.40 10.69 13.92
C GLU A 27 -1.97 10.14 15.24
N LEU A 28 -2.59 8.95 15.17
CA LEU A 28 -3.18 8.28 16.33
C LEU A 28 -2.09 7.71 17.26
N ILE A 29 -0.90 7.46 16.71
CA ILE A 29 0.27 6.89 17.38
C ILE A 29 1.50 7.69 16.95
N PRO A 30 2.39 8.08 17.88
CA PRO A 30 3.67 8.69 17.53
C PRO A 30 4.63 7.61 17.01
N ASP A 31 4.49 7.23 15.74
CA ASP A 31 5.32 6.25 15.02
C ASP A 31 6.30 6.90 14.02
N ASN A 32 6.40 8.24 14.06
CA ASN A 32 7.16 9.06 13.12
C ASN A 32 8.59 9.37 13.57
N ILE A 33 9.47 8.36 13.56
CA ILE A 33 10.90 8.61 13.78
C ILE A 33 11.46 9.38 12.57
N PRO A 34 11.98 10.60 12.73
CA PRO A 34 12.52 11.36 11.61
C PRO A 34 13.63 10.57 10.89
N GLY A 35 13.45 10.32 9.60
CA GLY A 35 14.35 9.52 8.76
C GLY A 35 13.95 8.03 8.61
N ILE A 36 13.01 7.53 9.40
CA ILE A 36 12.46 6.16 9.34
C ILE A 36 10.93 6.31 9.24
N GLY A 37 10.36 6.10 8.05
CA GLY A 37 8.91 6.23 7.82
C GLY A 37 8.06 5.30 8.70
N ASN A 38 6.75 5.53 8.74
CA ASN A 38 5.86 4.90 9.72
C ASN A 38 5.55 3.43 9.37
N LEU A 39 5.27 2.60 10.37
CA LEU A 39 4.93 1.17 10.19
C LEU A 39 3.57 1.01 9.50
N ASP A 40 2.65 1.93 9.77
CA ASP A 40 1.33 1.96 9.13
C ASP A 40 1.43 2.27 7.62
N GLU A 41 2.33 3.14 7.19
CA GLU A 41 2.65 3.40 5.79
C GLU A 41 3.21 2.14 5.13
N ALA A 42 4.14 1.44 5.79
CA ALA A 42 4.65 0.15 5.29
C ALA A 42 3.53 -0.89 5.14
N THR A 43 2.58 -0.91 6.08
CA THR A 43 1.39 -1.77 6.03
C THR A 43 0.48 -1.40 4.85
N ALA A 44 0.24 -0.10 4.63
CA ALA A 44 -0.56 0.39 3.51
C ALA A 44 0.09 0.04 2.15
N VAL A 45 1.41 0.17 2.01
CA VAL A 45 2.14 -0.29 0.82
C VAL A 45 1.97 -1.79 0.61
N PHE A 46 2.15 -2.59 1.66
CA PHE A 46 2.04 -4.04 1.57
C PHE A 46 0.63 -4.50 1.17
N LEU A 47 -0.40 -3.89 1.74
CA LEU A 47 -1.79 -4.14 1.38
C LEU A 47 -2.07 -3.76 -0.08
N LEU A 48 -1.57 -2.61 -0.53
CA LEU A 48 -1.74 -2.16 -1.91
C LEU A 48 -1.10 -3.13 -2.91
N ILE A 49 0.14 -3.56 -2.67
CA ILE A 49 0.83 -4.56 -3.51
C ILE A 49 0.06 -5.89 -3.50
N SER A 50 -0.44 -6.31 -2.34
CA SER A 50 -1.24 -7.53 -2.21
C SER A 50 -2.56 -7.44 -3.00
N CYS A 51 -3.20 -6.27 -3.04
CA CYS A 51 -4.40 -6.03 -3.84
C CYS A 51 -4.09 -6.07 -5.34
N PHE A 52 -2.98 -5.47 -5.78
CA PHE A 52 -2.55 -5.59 -7.18
C PHE A 52 -2.29 -7.04 -7.58
N ARG A 53 -1.60 -7.81 -6.72
CA ARG A 53 -1.32 -9.22 -6.95
C ARG A 53 -2.59 -10.07 -6.99
N TYR A 54 -3.62 -9.71 -6.23
CA TYR A 54 -4.94 -10.36 -6.29
C TYR A 54 -5.58 -10.27 -7.68
N PHE A 55 -5.35 -9.17 -8.41
CA PHE A 55 -5.82 -8.99 -9.79
C PHE A 55 -4.84 -9.53 -10.85
N GLY A 56 -3.76 -10.19 -10.44
CA GLY A 56 -2.75 -10.76 -11.34
C GLY A 56 -1.64 -9.80 -11.74
N PHE A 57 -1.61 -8.58 -11.18
CA PHE A 57 -0.49 -7.67 -11.38
C PHE A 57 0.62 -8.00 -10.39
N ASP A 58 1.67 -8.66 -10.88
CA ASP A 58 2.84 -8.97 -10.08
C ASP A 58 3.89 -7.86 -10.20
N MET A 59 3.76 -6.85 -9.33
CA MET A 59 4.71 -5.74 -9.22
C MET A 59 6.12 -6.21 -8.84
N ALA A 60 6.27 -7.33 -8.12
CA ALA A 60 7.57 -7.82 -7.67
C ALA A 60 8.40 -8.42 -8.83
N ASN A 61 7.72 -8.95 -9.84
CA ASN A 61 8.35 -9.49 -11.04
C ASN A 61 8.45 -8.46 -12.20
N LEU A 62 8.05 -7.20 -11.99
CA LEU A 62 8.05 -6.17 -13.04
C LEU A 62 9.44 -5.93 -13.64
N PHE A 63 10.49 -6.04 -12.82
CA PHE A 63 11.89 -5.84 -13.23
C PHE A 63 12.66 -7.15 -13.50
N LYS A 64 11.97 -8.30 -13.49
CA LYS A 64 12.63 -9.59 -13.71
C LYS A 64 13.06 -9.70 -15.17
N ASN A 65 14.34 -9.42 -15.41
CA ASN A 65 14.94 -9.50 -16.74
C ASN A 65 14.84 -10.95 -17.24
N ARG A 66 14.01 -11.19 -18.26
CA ARG A 66 13.84 -12.50 -18.90
C ARG A 66 15.08 -12.76 -19.76
N LYS A 67 16.21 -13.11 -19.15
CA LYS A 67 17.34 -13.67 -19.91
C LYS A 67 16.86 -14.97 -20.55
N LYS A 68 16.82 -14.94 -21.88
CA LYS A 68 16.48 -16.04 -22.77
C LYS A 68 17.60 -17.08 -22.77
#